data_AF-A0A3C0FWK3-F1
#
_entry.id   AF-A0A3C0FWK3-F1
#
_cell.length_a   1.000
_cell.length_b   1.000
_cell.length_c   1.000
_cell.angle_alpha   90.00
_cell.angle_beta   90.00
_cell.angle_gamma   90.00
#
_symmetry.space_group_name_H-M   'P 1'
#
loop_
_entity.id
_entity.type
_entity.pdbx_description
1 polymer ?
#
loop_
_entity_poly.entity_id
_entity_poly.type
_entity_poly.pdbx_seq_one_letter_code
_entity_poly.pdbx_strand_id
1 'polypeptide(L)'
;MAEPAPDVLQRSEDRKFTLKSGKKCWRPQWSAGMALIPAMTITIVCFYGFIIWTFVISLTRSRLLPVYKFTGFEQYVRLFANERWWTAMQNLAIHGFLFIGGSVVFG
;
A
#
# COMPACT_ATOMS: atom_id res chain seq x y z
N MET A 1 0.22 -7.60 -72.35
CA MET A 1 0.95 -8.13 -71.17
C MET A 1 1.91 -7.04 -70.71
N ALA A 2 1.47 -6.17 -69.79
CA ALA A 2 2.37 -5.20 -69.14
C ALA A 2 2.83 -5.86 -67.84
N GLU A 3 4.10 -6.22 -67.77
CA GLU A 3 4.71 -6.73 -66.54
C GLU A 3 4.68 -5.61 -65.48
N PRO A 4 4.15 -5.85 -64.27
CA PRO A 4 4.17 -4.84 -63.23
C PRO A 4 5.63 -4.59 -62.79
N ALA A 5 6.04 -3.32 -62.81
CA ALA A 5 7.39 -2.89 -62.47
C ALA A 5 7.82 -3.37 -61.06
N PRO A 6 9.12 -3.67 -60.85
CA PRO A 6 9.61 -4.34 -59.62
C PRO A 6 9.36 -3.53 -58.34
N ASP A 7 9.15 -2.22 -58.45
CA ASP A 7 8.83 -1.32 -57.33
C ASP A 7 7.44 -1.59 -56.73
N VAL A 8 6.49 -2.09 -57.53
CA VAL A 8 5.12 -2.39 -57.10
C VAL A 8 5.08 -3.60 -56.17
N LEU A 9 5.92 -4.60 -56.45
CA LEU A 9 6.07 -5.79 -55.60
C LEU A 9 6.76 -5.42 -54.28
N GLN A 10 7.84 -4.66 -54.35
CA GLN A 10 8.57 -4.20 -53.16
C GLN A 10 7.67 -3.37 -52.23
N ARG A 11 6.89 -2.44 -52.79
CA ARG A 11 5.95 -1.62 -52.01
C ARG A 11 4.87 -2.44 -51.32
N SER A 12 4.48 -3.58 -51.88
CA SER A 12 3.51 -4.50 -51.25
C SER A 12 4.11 -5.27 -50.07
N GLU A 13 5.41 -5.56 -50.11
CA GLU A 13 6.15 -6.19 -49.02
C GLU A 13 6.50 -5.19 -47.91
N ASP A 14 6.92 -3.97 -48.26
CA ASP A 14 7.17 -2.88 -47.32
C ASP A 14 5.90 -2.51 -46.54
N ARG A 15 4.74 -2.50 -47.22
CA ARG A 15 3.42 -2.33 -46.59
C ARG A 15 3.10 -3.44 -45.58
N LYS A 16 3.60 -4.66 -45.77
CA LYS A 16 3.45 -5.73 -44.76
C LYS A 16 4.35 -5.48 -43.55
N PHE A 17 5.53 -4.89 -43.76
CA PHE A 17 6.46 -4.53 -42.70
C PHE A 17 5.88 -3.43 -41.79
N THR A 18 5.18 -2.44 -42.35
CA THR A 18 4.56 -1.35 -41.55
C THR A 18 3.31 -1.77 -40.78
N LEU A 19 2.63 -2.85 -41.21
CA LEU A 19 1.39 -3.33 -40.58
C LEU A 19 1.61 -4.30 -39.40
N LYS A 20 2.85 -4.61 -39.04
CA LYS A 20 3.19 -5.47 -37.89
C LYS A 20 3.32 -4.69 -36.58
N SER A 21 2.48 -3.68 -36.39
CA SER A 21 2.33 -3.02 -35.08
C SER A 21 1.77 -4.00 -34.07
N GLY A 22 2.57 -4.32 -33.06
CA GLY A 22 2.28 -5.28 -32.02
C GLY A 22 0.98 -4.93 -31.29
N LYS A 23 -0.06 -5.71 -31.56
CA LYS A 23 -1.25 -5.77 -30.72
C LYS A 23 -0.81 -6.31 -29.36
N LYS A 24 -0.43 -5.44 -28.41
CA LYS A 24 -0.33 -5.82 -27.00
C LYS A 24 -1.74 -6.19 -26.57
N CYS A 25 -2.05 -7.47 -26.70
CA CYS A 25 -3.28 -8.04 -26.20
C CYS A 25 -3.19 -7.96 -24.68
N TRP A 26 -3.73 -6.86 -24.14
CA TRP A 26 -4.17 -6.74 -22.76
C TRP A 26 -5.27 -7.77 -22.55
N ARG A 27 -4.89 -9.05 -22.46
CA ARG A 27 -5.78 -10.12 -22.01
C ARG A 27 -6.03 -9.81 -20.54
N PRO A 28 -7.24 -9.44 -20.13
CA PRO A 28 -7.52 -9.38 -18.72
C PRO A 28 -7.34 -10.79 -18.18
N GLN A 29 -6.32 -10.99 -17.35
CA GLN A 29 -6.07 -12.25 -16.66
C GLN A 29 -7.09 -12.39 -15.52
N TRP A 30 -8.37 -12.54 -15.87
CA TRP A 30 -9.48 -12.68 -14.91
C TRP A 30 -9.21 -13.82 -13.92
N SER A 31 -8.58 -14.90 -14.37
CA SER A 31 -8.16 -16.03 -13.53
C SER A 31 -7.11 -15.65 -12.49
N ALA A 32 -6.10 -14.85 -12.85
CA ALA A 32 -5.10 -14.37 -11.90
C ALA A 32 -5.67 -13.35 -10.91
N GLY A 33 -6.59 -12.49 -11.37
CA GLY A 33 -7.31 -11.56 -10.49
C GLY A 33 -8.13 -12.28 -9.42
N MET A 34 -8.91 -13.30 -9.81
CA MET A 34 -9.76 -14.05 -8.88
C MET A 34 -8.98 -14.86 -7.85
N ALA A 35 -7.82 -15.41 -8.21
CA ALA A 35 -6.94 -16.11 -7.28
C ALA A 35 -6.32 -15.17 -6.22
N LEU A 36 -6.18 -13.88 -6.53
CA LEU A 36 -5.60 -12.89 -5.62
C LEU A 36 -6.63 -12.30 -4.63
N ILE A 37 -7.91 -12.24 -5.02
CA ILE A 37 -9.00 -11.73 -4.17
C ILE A 37 -9.02 -12.35 -2.76
N PRO A 38 -8.93 -13.67 -2.55
CA PRO A 38 -8.99 -14.23 -1.20
C PRO A 38 -7.80 -13.80 -0.34
N ALA A 39 -6.58 -13.80 -0.89
CA ALA A 39 -5.39 -13.35 -0.17
C ALA A 39 -5.49 -11.86 0.21
N MET A 40 -5.97 -11.01 -0.71
CA MET A 40 -6.19 -9.59 -0.43
C MET A 40 -7.27 -9.37 0.63
N THR A 41 -8.38 -10.10 0.54
CA THR A 41 -9.50 -10.00 1.48
C THR A 41 -9.06 -10.37 2.88
N ILE A 42 -8.34 -11.49 3.04
CA ILE A 42 -7.80 -11.91 4.34
C ILE A 42 -6.85 -10.84 4.90
N THR A 43 -5.95 -10.30 4.07
CA THR A 43 -5.02 -9.25 4.49
C THR A 43 -5.77 -8.02 5.00
N ILE A 44 -6.76 -7.53 4.25
CA ILE A 44 -7.57 -6.36 4.62
C ILE A 44 -8.34 -6.64 5.92
N VAL A 45 -9.06 -7.76 5.99
CA VAL A 45 -9.87 -8.09 7.16
C VAL A 45 -9.01 -8.27 8.41
N CYS A 46 -7.88 -8.98 8.32
CA CYS A 46 -7.00 -9.16 9.47
C CYS A 46 -6.35 -7.85 9.90
N PHE A 47 -5.78 -7.05 8.97
CA PHE A 47 -5.13 -5.79 9.35
C PHE A 47 -6.15 -4.78 9.87
N TYR A 48 -7.15 -4.42 9.07
CA TYR A 48 -8.10 -3.39 9.44
C TYR A 48 -9.04 -3.84 10.56
N GLY A 49 -9.45 -5.10 10.57
CA GLY A 49 -10.24 -5.67 11.67
C GLY A 49 -9.48 -5.62 12.98
N PHE A 50 -8.20 -5.99 12.98
CA PHE A 50 -7.37 -5.92 14.18
C PHE A 50 -7.10 -4.47 14.63
N ILE A 51 -6.88 -3.53 13.69
CA ILE A 51 -6.73 -2.11 13.99
C ILE A 51 -7.98 -1.54 14.65
N ILE A 52 -9.16 -1.80 14.06
CA ILE A 52 -10.45 -1.33 14.60
C ILE A 52 -10.70 -1.96 15.96
N TRP A 53 -10.49 -3.27 16.10
CA TRP A 53 -10.67 -3.98 17.36
C TRP A 53 -9.75 -3.44 18.46
N THR A 54 -8.47 -3.25 18.16
CA THR A 54 -7.49 -2.68 19.09
C THR A 54 -7.87 -1.24 19.46
N PHE A 55 -8.35 -0.45 18.51
CA PHE A 55 -8.83 0.90 18.76
C PHE A 55 -10.05 0.92 19.70
N VAL A 56 -11.04 0.05 19.46
CA VAL A 56 -12.23 -0.09 20.31
C VAL A 56 -11.85 -0.53 21.73
N ILE A 57 -10.92 -1.48 21.88
CA ILE A 57 -10.39 -1.89 23.19
C ILE A 57 -9.64 -0.74 23.86
N SER A 58 -8.88 0.05 23.11
CA SER A 58 -8.11 1.18 23.65
C SER A 58 -9.00 2.31 24.21
N LEU A 59 -10.27 2.37 23.80
CA LEU A 59 -11.29 3.27 24.38
C LEU A 59 -11.98 2.70 25.63
N THR A 60 -11.69 1.44 25.98
CA THR A 60 -12.24 0.74 27.14
C THR A 60 -11.25 0.82 28.32
N ARG A 61 -11.80 1.05 29.53
CA ARG A 61 -11.06 1.44 30.74
C ARG A 61 -10.05 0.36 31.19
N SER A 62 -8.77 0.50 30.84
CA SER A 62 -7.71 -0.42 31.29
C SER A 62 -7.35 -0.24 32.76
N ARG A 63 -7.81 -1.16 33.62
CA ARG A 63 -7.23 -1.49 34.93
C ARG A 63 -7.12 -3.01 35.03
N LEU A 64 -6.12 -3.53 35.75
CA LEU A 64 -5.92 -4.97 36.02
C LEU A 64 -7.14 -5.69 36.64
N LEU A 65 -8.16 -4.94 37.06
CA LEU A 65 -9.47 -5.45 37.47
C LEU A 65 -10.54 -4.89 36.51
N PRO A 66 -11.30 -5.73 35.79
CA PRO A 66 -12.26 -5.30 34.79
C PRO A 66 -13.44 -4.57 35.46
N VAL A 67 -13.61 -3.29 35.13
CA VAL A 67 -14.81 -2.51 35.49
C VAL A 67 -15.37 -1.94 34.20
N TYR A 68 -16.50 -2.48 33.73
CA TYR A 68 -17.22 -2.08 32.52
C TYR A 68 -17.83 -0.67 32.66
N LYS A 69 -16.99 0.36 32.67
CA LYS A 69 -17.40 1.77 32.61
C LYS A 69 -16.71 2.39 31.40
N PHE A 70 -17.44 2.54 30.31
CA PHE A 70 -17.02 3.22 29.08
C PHE A 70 -16.51 4.63 29.43
N THR A 71 -15.19 4.83 29.48
CA THR A 71 -14.55 6.12 29.81
C THR A 71 -14.18 6.95 28.61
N GLY A 72 -14.32 6.40 27.41
CA GLY A 72 -13.94 7.09 26.18
C GLY A 72 -12.51 7.62 26.25
N PHE A 73 -12.34 8.91 25.98
CA PHE A 73 -11.04 9.58 25.81
C PHE A 73 -10.41 10.11 27.10
N GLU A 74 -11.02 9.92 28.27
CA GLU A 74 -10.50 10.51 29.52
C GLU A 74 -9.11 9.97 29.89
N GLN A 75 -8.80 8.71 29.53
CA GLN A 75 -7.47 8.14 29.71
C GLN A 75 -6.42 8.75 28.75
N TYR A 76 -6.82 9.12 27.54
CA TYR A 76 -5.94 9.82 26.60
C TYR A 76 -5.60 11.23 27.09
N VAL A 77 -6.58 11.99 27.57
CA VAL A 77 -6.35 13.33 28.13
C VAL A 77 -5.35 13.29 29.29
N ARG A 78 -5.47 12.30 30.18
CA ARG A 78 -4.51 12.11 31.29
C ARG A 78 -3.10 11.73 30.81
N LEU A 79 -2.99 10.99 29.71
CA LEU A 79 -1.70 10.65 29.11
C LEU A 79 -1.04 11.88 28.50
N PHE A 80 -1.78 12.68 27.73
CA PHE A 80 -1.30 13.92 27.13
C PHE A 80 -1.01 15.02 28.15
N ALA A 81 -1.66 15.00 29.32
CA ALA A 81 -1.36 15.90 30.43
C ALA A 81 -0.10 15.52 31.22
N ASN A 82 0.52 14.37 30.92
CA ASN A 82 1.70 13.89 31.64
C ASN A 82 2.99 14.40 30.97
N GLU A 83 3.79 15.17 31.70
CA GLU A 83 5.07 15.70 31.19
C GLU A 83 6.02 14.58 30.73
N ARG A 84 5.99 13.43 31.40
CA ARG A 84 6.86 12.28 31.08
C ARG A 84 6.55 11.69 29.72
N TRP A 85 5.29 11.76 29.29
CA TRP A 85 4.86 11.32 27.96
C TRP A 85 5.46 12.21 26.87
N TRP A 86 5.47 13.54 27.09
CA TRP A 86 6.09 14.50 26.18
C TRP A 86 7.59 14.32 26.07
N THR A 87 8.29 14.10 27.19
CA THR A 87 9.73 13.82 27.17
C THR A 87 10.04 12.55 26.36
N ALA A 88 9.26 11.49 26.54
CA ALA A 88 9.44 10.26 25.79
C ALA A 88 9.21 10.46 24.28
N MET A 89 8.18 11.23 23.89
CA MET A 89 7.93 11.59 22.48
C MET A 89 9.05 12.41 21.87
N GLN A 90 9.58 13.41 22.60
CA GLN A 90 10.70 14.20 22.13
C GLN A 90 11.95 13.35 21.91
N ASN A 91 12.26 12.43 22.83
CA ASN A 91 13.38 11.51 22.68
C ASN A 91 13.20 10.57 21.47
N LEU A 92 11.98 10.05 21.26
CA LEU A 92 11.65 9.21 20.11
C LEU A 92 11.82 9.96 18.79
N ALA A 93 11.36 11.22 18.73
CA ALA A 93 11.51 12.07 17.57
C ALA A 93 12.97 12.39 17.26
N ILE A 94 13.77 12.76 18.27
CA ILE A 94 15.20 13.01 18.12
C ILE A 94 15.92 11.74 17.65
N HIS A 95 15.63 10.58 18.25
CA HIS A 95 16.24 9.32 17.85
C HIS A 95 15.90 8.96 16.40
N GLY A 96 14.62 9.04 16.02
CA GLY A 96 14.18 8.71 14.66
C GLY A 96 14.81 9.63 13.61
N PHE A 97 14.85 10.93 13.87
CA PHE A 97 15.46 11.91 12.96
C PHE A 97 16.96 11.68 12.80
N LEU A 98 17.67 11.52 13.92
CA LEU A 98 19.12 11.32 13.91
C LEU A 98 19.50 9.99 13.24
N PHE A 99 18.70 8.94 13.44
CA PHE A 99 18.90 7.64 12.81
C PHE A 99 18.71 7.69 11.29
N ILE A 100 17.62 8.30 10.80
CA ILE A 100 17.37 8.46 9.36
C ILE A 100 18.49 9.29 8.75
N GLY A 101 18.79 10.46 9.32
CA GLY A 101 19.86 11.33 8.83
C GLY A 101 21.21 10.63 8.80
N GLY A 102 21.56 9.91 9.87
CA GLY A 102 22.79 9.11 9.93
C GLY A 102 22.82 8.03 8.85
N SER A 103 21.74 7.26 8.71
CA SER A 103 21.67 6.18 7.71
C SER A 103 21.82 6.67 6.26
N VAL A 104 21.31 7.87 5.94
CA VAL A 104 21.43 8.48 4.61
C VAL A 104 22.85 9.01 4.34
N VAL A 105 23.56 9.46 5.38
CA VAL A 105 24.93 9.99 5.24
C VAL A 105 25.96 8.85 5.18
N PHE A 106 25.74 7.78 5.94
CA PHE A 106 26.67 6.64 6.02
C PHE A 106 26.37 5.52 5.01
N GLY A 107 25.12 5.41 4.53
CA GLY A 107 24.71 4.45 3.50
C GLY A 107 25.10 4.93 2.11
#